data_AF-A0A316YM21-F1
#
_entry.id   AF-A0A316YM21-F1
#
_cell.length_a   1.000
_cell.length_b   1.000
_cell.length_c   1.000
_cell.angle_alpha   90.00
_cell.angle_beta   90.00
_cell.angle_gamma   90.00
#
_symmetry.space_group_name_H-M   'P 1'
#
loop_
_entity.id
_entity.type
_entity.pdbx_description
1 polymer ?
#
loop_
_entity_poly.entity_id
_entity_poly.type
_entity_poly.pdbx_seq_one_letter_code
_entity_poly.pdbx_strand_id
1 'polypeptide(L)'
;MSAFTPTQRHRAIGLYKRLLRTSQQTFVNDEATMHAWRLEVRRKFDEAARTQTDSAAIDQGLKEWDEVVDVLKRNVVQGKLNDESNAYRLRLTKDTELGNNEDDYKKKKKRWDDFAASSKSGSPSRVMCGGATAAGAGAGAPSASRGFHTCARAFKEAERHFPRPIPHFPSTTILADGSSITLSTTSPRSSVRLTRDPTNHPLWNPGLERRAGGDDEDESGRLGRFRKRFGGAEDAVAAESSGDKGAKGRNAFGEQDLDWMSVGGREARAGKPLANKKGAKGKGKK
;
A
#
# COMPACT_ATOMS: atom_id res chain seq x y z
N MET A 1 -37.00 -36.12 -6.91
CA MET A 1 -38.16 -35.22 -7.13
C MET A 1 -37.62 -33.85 -7.47
N SER A 2 -38.11 -33.19 -8.52
CA SER A 2 -37.56 -31.88 -8.92
C SER A 2 -37.90 -30.82 -7.87
N ALA A 3 -36.89 -30.11 -7.37
CA ALA A 3 -37.04 -28.98 -6.45
C ALA A 3 -37.91 -27.84 -7.01
N PHE A 4 -37.91 -27.63 -8.34
CA PHE A 4 -38.69 -26.56 -8.96
C PHE A 4 -40.13 -26.95 -9.28
N THR A 5 -41.08 -26.07 -8.94
CA THR A 5 -42.47 -26.14 -9.43
C THR A 5 -42.53 -25.83 -10.94
N PRO A 6 -43.52 -26.33 -11.70
CA PRO A 6 -43.64 -26.06 -13.14
C PRO A 6 -43.66 -24.55 -13.48
N THR A 7 -44.37 -23.75 -12.67
CA THR A 7 -44.45 -22.30 -12.84
C THR A 7 -43.09 -21.63 -12.65
N GLN A 8 -42.32 -22.01 -11.63
CA GLN A 8 -40.98 -21.48 -11.39
C GLN A 8 -40.02 -21.85 -12.52
N ARG A 9 -40.11 -23.07 -13.09
CA ARG A 9 -39.28 -23.46 -14.24
C ARG A 9 -39.57 -22.59 -15.46
N HIS A 10 -40.84 -22.35 -15.78
CA HIS A 10 -41.21 -21.48 -16.91
C HIS A 10 -40.70 -20.06 -16.70
N ARG A 11 -40.83 -19.51 -15.48
CA ARG A 11 -40.30 -18.19 -15.12
C ARG A 11 -38.77 -18.13 -15.25
N ALA A 12 -38.05 -19.13 -14.73
CA ALA A 12 -36.60 -19.21 -14.79
C ALA A 12 -36.08 -19.27 -16.25
N ILE A 13 -36.70 -20.08 -17.11
CA ILE A 13 -36.34 -20.17 -18.53
C ILE A 13 -36.60 -18.84 -19.24
N GLY A 14 -37.74 -18.20 -18.96
CA GLY A 14 -38.05 -16.88 -19.50
C GLY A 14 -37.04 -15.82 -19.09
N LEU A 15 -36.66 -15.82 -17.81
CA LEU A 15 -35.69 -14.90 -17.23
C LEU A 15 -34.29 -15.11 -17.80
N TYR A 16 -33.83 -16.36 -17.90
CA TYR A 16 -32.54 -16.70 -18.52
C TYR A 16 -32.45 -16.18 -19.95
N LYS A 17 -33.50 -16.39 -20.76
CA LYS A 17 -33.55 -15.86 -22.14
C LYS A 17 -33.62 -14.34 -22.17
N ARG A 18 -34.22 -13.69 -21.16
CA ARG A 18 -34.28 -12.23 -21.05
C ARG A 18 -32.89 -11.69 -20.72
N LEU A 19 -32.20 -12.23 -19.71
CA LEU A 19 -30.83 -11.88 -19.32
C LEU A 19 -29.86 -11.94 -20.50
N LEU A 20 -29.90 -13.01 -21.29
CA LEU A 20 -29.03 -13.15 -22.45
C LEU A 20 -29.34 -12.12 -23.54
N ARG A 21 -30.62 -11.84 -23.80
CA ARG A 21 -31.03 -10.81 -24.75
C ARG A 21 -30.65 -9.41 -24.29
N THR A 22 -30.82 -9.09 -23.00
CA THR A 22 -30.43 -7.79 -22.46
C THR A 22 -28.93 -7.62 -22.48
N SER A 23 -28.15 -8.64 -22.10
CA SER A 23 -26.68 -8.58 -22.22
C SER A 23 -26.20 -8.40 -23.65
N GLN A 24 -26.89 -8.99 -24.63
CA GLN A 24 -26.55 -8.81 -26.04
C GLN A 24 -26.85 -7.38 -26.50
N GLN A 25 -27.92 -6.76 -25.98
CA GLN A 25 -28.26 -5.37 -26.28
C GLN A 25 -27.32 -4.36 -25.60
N THR A 26 -26.90 -4.63 -24.36
CA THR A 26 -25.98 -3.78 -23.60
C THR A 26 -24.55 -3.91 -24.09
N PHE A 27 -24.06 -5.12 -24.38
CA PHE A 27 -22.67 -5.40 -24.78
C PHE A 27 -22.52 -5.64 -26.29
N VAL A 28 -23.14 -4.78 -27.12
CA VAL A 28 -23.05 -4.93 -28.59
C VAL A 28 -21.59 -4.76 -29.04
N ASN A 29 -21.15 -5.65 -29.92
CA ASN A 29 -19.78 -5.72 -30.48
C ASN A 29 -18.66 -5.99 -29.45
N ASP A 30 -19.01 -6.35 -28.21
CA ASP A 30 -18.04 -6.80 -27.21
C ASP A 30 -18.23 -8.32 -26.97
N GLU A 31 -17.68 -9.11 -27.89
CA GLU A 31 -17.84 -10.57 -27.88
C GLU A 31 -17.20 -11.23 -26.66
N ALA A 32 -16.05 -10.71 -26.20
CA ALA A 32 -15.35 -11.23 -25.05
C ALA A 32 -16.21 -11.09 -23.78
N THR A 33 -16.75 -9.89 -23.54
CA THR A 33 -17.64 -9.64 -22.40
C THR A 33 -18.94 -10.44 -22.52
N MET A 34 -19.55 -10.52 -23.71
CA MET A 34 -20.75 -11.34 -23.92
C MET A 34 -20.51 -12.82 -23.63
N HIS A 35 -19.35 -13.37 -24.04
CA HIS A 35 -19.01 -14.77 -23.79
C HIS A 35 -18.78 -15.03 -22.30
N ALA A 36 -17.99 -14.19 -21.63
CA ALA A 36 -17.76 -14.27 -20.19
C ALA A 36 -19.08 -14.19 -19.40
N TRP A 37 -19.96 -13.26 -19.78
CA TRP A 37 -21.27 -13.11 -19.19
C TRP A 37 -22.14 -14.37 -19.35
N ARG A 38 -22.19 -14.95 -20.55
CA ARG A 38 -22.95 -16.20 -20.80
C ARG A 38 -22.48 -17.34 -19.91
N LEU A 39 -21.16 -17.49 -19.75
CA LEU A 39 -20.59 -18.51 -18.89
C LEU A 39 -20.94 -18.27 -17.41
N GLU A 40 -20.84 -17.03 -16.93
CA GLU A 40 -21.19 -16.70 -15.55
C GLU A 40 -22.68 -16.90 -15.25
N VAL A 41 -23.59 -16.42 -16.12
CA VAL A 41 -25.03 -16.65 -15.94
C VAL A 41 -25.32 -18.14 -15.93
N ARG A 42 -24.76 -18.91 -16.87
CA ARG A 42 -24.94 -20.36 -16.89
C ARG A 42 -24.45 -21.01 -15.60
N ARG A 43 -23.22 -20.71 -15.18
CA ARG A 43 -22.64 -21.23 -13.94
C ARG A 43 -23.52 -20.94 -12.73
N LYS A 44 -23.98 -19.70 -12.59
CA LYS A 44 -24.82 -19.29 -11.46
C LYS A 44 -26.20 -19.94 -11.45
N PHE A 45 -26.84 -20.10 -12.62
CA PHE A 45 -28.10 -20.82 -12.72
C PHE A 45 -27.92 -22.32 -12.40
N ASP A 46 -26.81 -22.92 -12.84
CA ASP A 46 -26.46 -24.31 -12.51
C ASP A 46 -26.17 -24.47 -11.00
N GLU A 47 -25.47 -23.52 -10.38
CA GLU A 47 -25.22 -23.48 -8.92
C GLU A 47 -26.52 -23.33 -8.13
N ALA A 48 -27.40 -22.40 -8.51
CA ALA A 48 -28.70 -22.20 -7.88
C ALA A 48 -29.56 -23.47 -7.99
N ALA A 49 -29.58 -24.11 -9.15
CA ALA A 49 -30.33 -25.34 -9.37
C ALA A 49 -29.84 -26.54 -8.53
N ARG A 50 -28.57 -26.54 -8.11
CA ARG A 50 -27.98 -27.61 -7.27
C ARG A 50 -28.16 -27.35 -5.78
N THR A 51 -28.13 -26.09 -5.36
CA THR A 51 -28.07 -25.69 -3.95
C THR A 51 -29.46 -25.37 -3.37
N GLN A 52 -30.30 -24.70 -4.15
CA GLN A 52 -31.58 -24.21 -3.67
C GLN A 52 -32.65 -25.29 -3.82
N THR A 53 -33.17 -25.75 -2.69
CA THR A 53 -34.27 -26.72 -2.64
C THR A 53 -35.57 -26.07 -2.17
N ASP A 54 -35.48 -24.97 -1.42
CA ASP A 54 -36.63 -24.26 -0.86
C ASP A 54 -37.33 -23.34 -1.88
N SER A 55 -38.65 -23.46 -1.99
CA SER A 55 -39.46 -22.69 -2.93
C SER A 55 -39.33 -21.17 -2.76
N ALA A 56 -39.32 -20.68 -1.51
CA ALA A 56 -39.24 -19.24 -1.25
C ALA A 56 -37.87 -18.65 -1.64
N ALA A 57 -36.79 -19.40 -1.40
CA ALA A 57 -35.44 -19.00 -1.78
C ALA A 57 -35.27 -18.97 -3.30
N ILE A 58 -35.89 -19.91 -4.02
CA ILE A 58 -35.95 -19.92 -5.49
C ILE A 58 -36.64 -18.65 -6.00
N ASP A 59 -37.80 -18.29 -5.44
CA ASP A 59 -38.53 -17.10 -5.86
C ASP A 59 -37.77 -15.80 -5.56
N GLN A 60 -37.02 -15.76 -4.45
CA GLN A 60 -36.11 -14.66 -4.14
C GLN A 60 -34.96 -14.57 -5.16
N GLY A 61 -34.29 -15.69 -5.46
CA GLY A 61 -33.24 -15.71 -6.47
C GLY A 61 -33.75 -15.25 -7.84
N LEU A 62 -34.95 -15.67 -8.24
CA LEU A 62 -35.58 -15.19 -9.48
C LEU A 62 -35.86 -13.67 -9.46
N LYS A 63 -36.22 -13.09 -8.32
CA LYS A 63 -36.36 -11.63 -8.17
C LYS A 63 -35.03 -10.91 -8.27
N GLU A 64 -33.99 -11.41 -7.61
CA GLU A 64 -32.63 -10.85 -7.68
C GLU A 64 -32.13 -10.80 -9.12
N TRP A 65 -32.37 -11.85 -9.90
CA TRP A 65 -32.01 -11.87 -11.33
C TRP A 65 -32.87 -10.94 -12.19
N ASP A 66 -34.15 -10.72 -11.87
CA ASP A 66 -34.98 -9.68 -12.50
C ASP A 66 -34.39 -8.27 -12.21
N GLU A 67 -33.90 -8.02 -11.00
CA GLU A 67 -33.23 -6.76 -10.64
C GLU A 67 -31.91 -6.57 -11.40
N VAL A 68 -31.12 -7.64 -11.59
CA VAL A 68 -29.90 -7.60 -12.42
C VAL A 68 -30.21 -7.22 -13.86
N VAL A 69 -31.35 -7.68 -14.41
CA VAL A 69 -31.80 -7.26 -15.74
C VAL A 69 -32.05 -5.75 -15.77
N ASP A 70 -32.72 -5.23 -14.76
CA ASP A 70 -33.00 -3.80 -14.64
C ASP A 70 -31.69 -3.00 -14.50
N VAL A 71 -30.76 -3.44 -13.67
CA VAL A 71 -29.44 -2.80 -13.53
C VAL A 71 -28.69 -2.76 -14.86
N LEU A 72 -28.68 -3.86 -15.61
CA LEU A 72 -28.03 -3.92 -16.92
C LEU A 72 -28.64 -2.93 -17.91
N LYS A 73 -29.98 -2.81 -17.95
CA LYS A 73 -30.66 -1.89 -18.86
C LYS A 73 -30.49 -0.43 -18.47
N ARG A 74 -30.64 -0.14 -17.18
CA ARG A 74 -30.79 1.23 -16.67
C ARG A 74 -29.44 1.88 -16.36
N ASN A 75 -28.48 1.11 -15.85
CA ASN A 75 -27.22 1.66 -15.33
C ASN A 75 -26.01 1.41 -16.23
N VAL A 76 -26.00 0.34 -17.03
CA VAL A 76 -24.81 -0.02 -17.83
C VAL A 76 -24.88 0.60 -19.21
N VAL A 77 -23.84 1.37 -19.56
CA VAL A 77 -23.68 2.02 -20.87
C VAL A 77 -22.32 1.70 -21.47
N GLN A 78 -22.25 1.61 -22.80
CA GLN A 78 -20.98 1.40 -23.51
C GLN A 78 -20.38 2.72 -23.95
N GLY A 79 -19.09 2.93 -23.66
CA GLY A 79 -18.29 3.95 -24.32
C GLY A 79 -17.68 3.39 -25.60
N LYS A 80 -17.91 4.04 -26.74
CA LYS A 80 -17.18 3.78 -27.98
C LYS A 80 -16.20 4.92 -28.20
N LEU A 81 -14.92 4.59 -28.39
CA LEU A 81 -13.94 5.59 -28.78
C LEU A 81 -14.33 6.14 -30.16
N ASN A 82 -14.36 7.46 -30.28
CA ASN A 82 -14.52 8.12 -31.56
C ASN A 82 -13.14 8.58 -32.04
N ASP A 83 -12.64 7.98 -33.12
CA ASP A 83 -11.28 8.18 -33.62
C ASP A 83 -11.04 9.63 -34.06
N GLU A 84 -12.07 10.30 -34.57
CA GLU A 84 -11.98 11.69 -35.07
C GLU A 84 -11.84 12.71 -33.94
N SER A 85 -12.60 12.54 -32.85
CA SER A 85 -12.62 13.48 -31.72
C SER A 85 -11.72 13.04 -30.57
N ASN A 86 -11.08 11.87 -30.66
CA ASN A 86 -10.31 11.21 -29.60
C ASN A 86 -11.05 11.22 -28.24
N ALA A 87 -12.37 11.05 -28.29
CA ALA A 87 -13.27 11.15 -27.15
C ALA A 87 -14.24 9.97 -27.16
N TYR A 88 -14.59 9.48 -25.98
CA TYR A 88 -15.56 8.39 -25.86
C TYR A 88 -16.98 8.91 -26.04
N ARG A 89 -17.68 8.37 -27.04
CA ARG A 89 -19.12 8.55 -27.21
C ARG A 89 -19.84 7.47 -26.40
N LEU A 90 -20.64 7.90 -25.44
CA LEU A 90 -21.51 7.00 -24.67
C LEU A 90 -22.73 6.59 -25.51
N ARG A 91 -23.02 5.29 -25.55
CA ARG A 91 -24.22 4.73 -26.16
C ARG A 91 -25.32 4.62 -25.10
N LEU A 92 -26.16 5.65 -25.04
CA LEU A 92 -27.32 5.70 -24.17
C LEU A 92 -28.49 4.96 -24.83
N THR A 93 -29.25 4.18 -24.05
CA THR A 93 -30.48 3.52 -24.51
C THR A 93 -31.70 4.23 -23.95
N LYS A 94 -32.89 3.92 -24.47
CA LYS A 94 -34.15 4.53 -24.00
C LYS A 94 -34.46 4.21 -22.54
N ASP A 95 -34.00 3.04 -22.08
CA ASP A 95 -34.26 2.53 -20.74
C ASP A 95 -33.18 2.98 -19.75
N THR A 96 -32.13 3.67 -20.21
CA THR A 96 -31.04 4.13 -19.33
C THR A 96 -31.55 5.23 -18.41
N GLU A 97 -31.41 5.04 -17.11
CA GLU A 97 -31.78 6.05 -16.12
C GLU A 97 -30.77 7.20 -16.19
N LEU A 98 -31.21 8.35 -16.71
CA LEU A 98 -30.47 9.59 -16.55
C LEU A 98 -30.86 10.14 -15.19
N GLY A 99 -29.90 10.20 -14.25
CA GLY A 99 -30.14 10.79 -12.94
C GLY A 99 -30.66 12.23 -13.08
N ASN A 100 -31.64 12.58 -12.25
CA ASN A 100 -32.07 13.96 -12.11
C ASN A 100 -30.96 14.72 -11.38
N ASN A 101 -30.04 15.34 -12.14
CA ASN A 101 -28.92 16.12 -11.58
C ASN A 101 -29.39 17.22 -10.59
N GLU A 102 -30.67 17.59 -10.62
CA GLU A 102 -31.28 18.60 -9.75
C GLU A 102 -31.10 18.33 -8.25
N ASP A 103 -31.25 17.10 -7.79
CA ASP A 103 -31.12 16.77 -6.36
C ASP A 103 -29.66 16.74 -5.91
N ASP A 104 -28.75 16.39 -6.82
CA ASP A 104 -27.30 16.48 -6.59
C ASP A 104 -26.84 17.93 -6.47
N TYR A 105 -27.37 18.83 -7.29
CA TYR A 105 -27.14 20.27 -7.14
C TYR A 105 -27.66 20.78 -5.79
N LYS A 106 -28.85 20.38 -5.37
CA LYS A 106 -29.45 20.78 -4.08
C LYS A 106 -28.61 20.30 -2.89
N LYS A 107 -28.16 19.03 -2.88
CA LYS A 107 -27.28 18.48 -1.83
C LYS A 107 -25.92 19.17 -1.79
N LYS A 108 -25.31 19.39 -2.96
CA LYS A 108 -24.00 20.06 -3.06
C LYS A 108 -24.07 21.52 -2.62
N LYS A 109 -25.15 22.21 -2.97
CA LYS A 109 -25.45 23.58 -2.53
C LYS A 109 -25.61 23.64 -1.01
N LYS A 110 -26.43 22.76 -0.43
CA LYS A 110 -26.61 22.66 1.03
C LYS A 110 -25.27 22.48 1.75
N ARG A 111 -24.41 21.56 1.28
CA ARG A 111 -23.06 21.37 1.84
C ARG A 111 -22.18 22.62 1.74
N TRP A 112 -22.33 23.39 0.66
CA TRP A 112 -21.60 24.64 0.47
C TRP A 112 -22.11 25.74 1.42
N ASP A 113 -23.42 25.82 1.60
CA ASP A 113 -24.06 26.73 2.54
C ASP A 113 -23.68 26.38 4.00
N ASP A 114 -23.65 25.10 4.36
CA ASP A 114 -23.20 24.60 5.66
C ASP A 114 -21.72 24.94 5.91
N PHE A 115 -20.85 24.76 4.91
CA PHE A 115 -19.44 25.15 4.99
C PHE A 115 -19.27 26.66 5.13
N ALA A 116 -20.01 27.44 4.36
CA ALA A 116 -20.01 28.90 4.44
C ALA A 116 -20.52 29.39 5.82
N ALA A 117 -21.56 28.76 6.37
CA ALA A 117 -22.07 29.03 7.71
C ALA A 117 -21.04 28.68 8.79
N SER A 118 -20.35 27.54 8.66
CA SER A 118 -19.28 27.14 9.58
C SER A 118 -18.10 28.10 9.58
N SER A 119 -17.79 28.73 8.44
CA SER A 119 -16.74 29.76 8.36
C SER A 119 -17.15 31.11 8.95
N LYS A 120 -18.46 31.39 9.05
CA LYS A 120 -19.01 32.64 9.60
C LYS A 120 -19.24 32.57 11.12
N SER A 121 -19.49 31.38 11.68
CA SER A 121 -19.44 31.18 13.12
C SER A 121 -17.98 31.19 13.57
N GLY A 122 -17.44 32.38 13.85
CA GLY A 122 -16.04 32.60 14.23
C GLY A 122 -15.63 31.97 15.57
N SER A 123 -15.63 30.65 15.66
CA SER A 123 -14.88 29.91 16.66
C SER A 123 -13.67 29.29 15.96
N PRO A 124 -12.44 29.74 16.26
CA PRO A 124 -11.26 29.07 15.76
C PRO A 124 -11.12 27.76 16.54
N SER A 125 -11.84 26.71 16.15
CA SER A 125 -11.43 25.37 16.52
C SER A 125 -10.13 25.10 15.78
N ARG A 126 -9.04 25.49 16.42
CA ARG A 126 -7.70 25.03 16.12
C ARG A 126 -7.79 23.52 15.96
N VAL A 127 -7.66 23.03 14.73
CA VAL A 127 -7.28 21.65 14.49
C VAL A 127 -5.90 21.52 15.13
N MET A 128 -5.88 21.10 16.38
CA MET A 128 -4.67 20.77 17.12
C MET A 128 -4.06 19.55 16.43
N CYS A 129 -3.02 19.79 15.62
CA CYS A 129 -1.94 18.83 15.51
C CYS A 129 -1.14 18.94 16.82
N GLY A 130 -1.65 18.30 17.86
CA GLY A 130 -1.05 18.26 19.20
C GLY A 130 -0.72 16.83 19.54
N GLY A 131 0.55 16.47 19.40
CA GLY A 131 1.10 15.27 20.02
C GLY A 131 0.96 15.41 21.54
N ALA A 132 0.17 14.50 22.14
CA ALA A 132 0.11 14.32 23.57
C ALA A 132 0.98 13.12 23.95
N THR A 133 1.97 13.39 24.79
CA THR A 133 2.73 12.40 25.55
C THR A 133 1.85 11.84 26.67
N ALA A 134 1.54 10.54 26.66
CA ALA A 134 1.41 9.66 27.83
C ALA A 134 1.04 8.23 27.35
N ALA A 135 1.50 7.26 28.13
CA ALA A 135 1.65 5.86 27.79
C ALA A 135 0.35 5.05 27.58
N GLY A 136 0.47 3.95 26.80
CA GLY A 136 -0.41 2.80 26.92
C GLY A 136 -1.01 2.28 25.60
N ALA A 137 -0.35 1.26 25.04
CA ALA A 137 -0.88 0.17 24.19
C ALA A 137 -1.76 0.48 22.95
N GLY A 138 -1.27 0.02 21.78
CA GLY A 138 -2.13 -0.49 20.70
C GLY A 138 -2.05 0.19 19.33
N ALA A 139 -1.34 -0.47 18.41
CA ALA A 139 -1.61 -0.62 16.97
C ALA A 139 -1.82 0.62 16.05
N GLY A 140 -0.95 0.70 15.02
CA GLY A 140 -1.34 1.11 13.67
C GLY A 140 -1.14 2.59 13.30
N ALA A 141 0.02 2.92 12.74
CA ALA A 141 0.21 4.18 12.01
C ALA A 141 -0.36 4.08 10.59
N PRO A 142 -1.28 4.97 10.15
CA PRO A 142 -1.48 5.21 8.73
C PRO A 142 -0.48 6.25 8.22
N SER A 143 0.41 5.75 7.37
CA SER A 143 1.35 6.49 6.52
C SER A 143 0.68 7.67 5.82
N ALA A 144 1.28 8.85 5.92
CA ALA A 144 0.95 10.01 5.10
C ALA A 144 1.22 9.66 3.62
N SER A 145 0.16 9.44 2.85
CA SER A 145 0.24 9.24 1.41
C SER A 145 0.64 10.56 0.75
N ARG A 146 1.94 10.65 0.41
CA ARG A 146 2.43 11.60 -0.59
C ARG A 146 1.73 11.28 -1.90
N GLY A 147 0.76 12.10 -2.29
CA GLY A 147 0.10 12.01 -3.59
C GLY A 147 1.10 12.32 -4.69
N PHE A 148 1.65 11.29 -5.32
CA PHE A 148 2.26 11.44 -6.64
C PHE A 148 1.11 11.52 -7.64
N HIS A 149 0.84 12.72 -8.15
CA HIS A 149 -0.06 12.93 -9.27
C HIS A 149 0.66 12.51 -10.55
N THR A 150 0.53 11.25 -10.97
CA THR A 150 0.83 10.91 -12.36
C THR A 150 -0.37 11.31 -13.20
N CYS A 151 -0.26 12.44 -13.89
CA CYS A 151 -1.17 12.78 -14.99
C CYS A 151 -1.04 11.66 -16.03
N ALA A 152 -2.07 10.82 -16.12
CA ALA A 152 -2.13 9.75 -17.12
C ALA A 152 -2.19 10.40 -18.51
N ARG A 153 -1.06 10.43 -19.22
CA ARG A 153 -1.04 10.71 -20.65
C ARG A 153 -1.84 9.62 -21.36
N ALA A 154 -2.66 10.02 -22.33
CA ALA A 154 -3.42 9.13 -23.18
C ALA A 154 -2.49 8.03 -23.73
N PHE A 155 -2.79 6.78 -23.39
CA PHE A 155 -2.11 5.62 -23.95
C PHE A 155 -2.38 5.62 -25.45
N LYS A 156 -1.33 5.86 -26.25
CA LYS A 156 -1.38 5.69 -27.70
C LYS A 156 -1.80 4.25 -27.96
N GLU A 157 -2.88 4.05 -28.69
CA GLU A 157 -3.40 2.74 -29.08
C GLU A 157 -2.32 2.05 -29.92
N ALA A 158 -1.48 1.28 -29.23
CA ALA A 158 -0.54 0.39 -29.86
C ALA A 158 -1.37 -0.75 -30.42
N GLU A 159 -1.32 -0.93 -31.74
CA GLU A 159 -1.71 -2.15 -32.42
C GLU A 159 -1.35 -3.35 -31.54
N ARG A 160 -2.26 -4.32 -31.38
CA ARG A 160 -2.20 -5.45 -30.43
C ARG A 160 -1.03 -6.41 -30.72
N HIS A 161 0.17 -5.91 -30.65
CA HIS A 161 1.41 -6.64 -30.61
C HIS A 161 1.66 -6.96 -29.16
N PHE A 162 1.98 -8.22 -28.88
CA PHE A 162 2.45 -8.61 -27.56
C PHE A 162 3.52 -7.61 -27.11
N PRO A 163 3.45 -7.11 -25.86
CA PRO A 163 4.45 -6.18 -25.35
C PRO A 163 5.82 -6.80 -25.57
N ARG A 164 6.75 -6.04 -26.15
CA ARG A 164 8.12 -6.52 -26.36
C ARG A 164 8.66 -7.09 -25.04
N PRO A 165 9.25 -8.29 -25.05
CA PRO A 165 9.78 -8.87 -23.83
C PRO A 165 10.84 -7.94 -23.24
N ILE A 166 10.91 -7.89 -21.91
CA ILE A 166 11.93 -7.11 -21.21
C ILE A 166 13.29 -7.75 -21.52
N PRO A 167 14.33 -6.96 -21.86
CA PRO A 167 15.66 -7.52 -22.09
C PRO A 167 16.21 -8.11 -20.79
N HIS A 168 16.76 -9.31 -20.89
CA HIS A 168 17.49 -9.94 -19.80
C HIS A 168 18.96 -10.09 -20.18
N PHE A 169 19.83 -9.88 -19.20
CA PHE A 169 21.28 -9.97 -19.34
C PHE A 169 21.80 -11.10 -18.42
N PRO A 170 22.77 -11.89 -18.86
CA PRO A 170 23.41 -12.87 -18.00
C PRO A 170 24.24 -12.15 -16.93
N SER A 171 23.94 -12.41 -15.66
CA SER A 171 24.66 -11.88 -14.50
C SER A 171 25.15 -13.04 -13.64
N THR A 172 26.42 -12.99 -13.23
CA THR A 172 27.02 -13.93 -12.28
C THR A 172 26.92 -13.38 -10.87
N THR A 173 26.12 -14.02 -10.02
CA THR A 173 26.02 -13.69 -8.60
C THR A 173 27.00 -14.54 -7.82
N ILE A 174 27.94 -13.90 -7.13
CA ILE A 174 28.92 -14.55 -6.24
C ILE A 174 28.33 -14.52 -4.83
N LEU A 175 28.19 -15.70 -4.24
CA LEU A 175 27.67 -15.94 -2.90
C LEU A 175 28.77 -15.69 -1.84
N ALA A 176 28.38 -15.68 -0.56
CA ALA A 176 29.27 -15.39 0.56
C ALA A 176 30.36 -16.47 0.72
N ASP A 177 30.05 -17.72 0.38
CA ASP A 177 30.98 -18.84 0.34
C ASP A 177 31.91 -18.84 -0.90
N GLY A 178 31.74 -17.87 -1.80
CA GLY A 178 32.48 -17.76 -3.05
C GLY A 178 31.94 -18.64 -4.19
N SER A 179 30.89 -19.43 -3.95
CA SER A 179 30.16 -20.11 -5.03
C SER A 179 29.52 -19.08 -5.95
N SER A 180 29.33 -19.43 -7.23
CA SER A 180 28.79 -18.50 -8.21
C SER A 180 27.63 -19.10 -8.97
N ILE A 181 26.56 -18.33 -9.13
CA ILE A 181 25.33 -18.74 -9.82
C ILE A 181 25.07 -17.75 -10.95
N THR A 182 24.87 -18.26 -12.17
CA THR A 182 24.54 -17.47 -13.34
C THR A 182 23.02 -17.36 -13.48
N LEU A 183 22.51 -16.14 -13.50
CA LEU A 183 21.07 -15.86 -13.60
C LEU A 183 20.80 -14.79 -14.67
N SER A 184 19.66 -14.91 -15.33
CA SER A 184 19.18 -13.93 -16.32
C SER A 184 18.42 -12.81 -15.59
N THR A 185 19.03 -11.63 -15.48
CA THR A 185 18.48 -10.48 -14.73
C THR A 185 18.16 -9.32 -15.67
N THR A 186 17.28 -8.40 -15.25
CA THR A 186 16.96 -7.19 -16.04
C THR A 186 18.00 -6.07 -15.85
N SER A 187 18.91 -6.21 -14.88
CA SER A 187 19.99 -5.24 -14.65
C SER A 187 21.18 -5.47 -15.59
N PRO A 188 21.81 -4.43 -16.15
CA PRO A 188 22.95 -4.57 -17.07
C PRO A 188 24.28 -4.90 -16.35
N ARG A 189 24.25 -5.37 -15.11
CA ARG A 189 25.46 -5.70 -14.34
C ARG A 189 25.86 -7.15 -14.61
N SER A 190 27.14 -7.35 -14.95
CA SER A 190 27.68 -8.68 -15.26
C SER A 190 28.03 -9.50 -14.02
N SER A 191 28.31 -8.84 -12.89
CA SER A 191 28.59 -9.52 -11.62
C SER A 191 28.07 -8.76 -10.41
N VAL A 192 27.59 -9.51 -9.43
CA VAL A 192 27.11 -9.00 -8.14
C VAL A 192 27.62 -9.92 -7.03
N ARG A 193 28.16 -9.35 -5.95
CA ARG A 193 28.59 -10.10 -4.75
C ARG A 193 27.54 -9.95 -3.66
N LEU A 194 27.11 -11.05 -3.08
CA LEU A 194 26.21 -11.07 -1.92
C LEU A 194 27.01 -11.17 -0.64
N THR A 195 26.70 -10.31 0.32
CA THR A 195 27.25 -10.38 1.68
C THR A 195 26.43 -11.28 2.59
N ARG A 196 25.11 -11.36 2.32
CA ARG A 196 24.16 -12.23 3.03
C ARG A 196 23.42 -13.06 2.00
N ASP A 197 23.45 -14.37 2.19
CA ASP A 197 22.84 -15.35 1.31
C ASP A 197 22.39 -16.59 2.11
N PRO A 198 21.76 -17.59 1.50
CA PRO A 198 21.35 -18.80 2.20
C PRO A 198 22.51 -19.64 2.76
N THR A 199 23.74 -19.46 2.24
CA THR A 199 24.91 -20.23 2.68
C THR A 199 25.46 -19.74 4.01
N ASN A 200 25.34 -18.44 4.30
CA ASN A 200 25.71 -17.79 5.56
C ASN A 200 24.51 -17.49 6.49
N HIS A 201 23.34 -18.07 6.22
CA HIS A 201 22.15 -17.78 7.03
C HIS A 201 21.92 -18.85 8.12
N PRO A 202 21.79 -18.47 9.41
CA PRO A 202 21.75 -19.42 10.52
C PRO A 202 20.55 -20.37 10.46
N LEU A 203 19.40 -19.89 9.98
CA LEU A 203 18.19 -20.70 9.84
C LEU A 203 18.33 -21.81 8.78
N TRP A 204 19.07 -21.58 7.70
CA TRP A 204 19.18 -22.52 6.59
C TRP A 204 20.41 -23.42 6.71
N ASN A 205 21.47 -22.94 7.37
CA ASN A 205 22.67 -23.71 7.68
C ASN A 205 22.98 -23.70 9.20
N PRO A 206 22.18 -24.38 10.04
CA PRO A 206 22.39 -24.38 11.50
C PRO A 206 23.70 -25.05 11.93
N GLY A 207 24.36 -25.81 11.05
CA GLY A 207 25.69 -26.37 11.30
C GLY A 207 26.85 -25.38 11.09
N LEU A 208 26.58 -24.20 10.51
CA LEU A 208 27.59 -23.19 10.19
C LEU A 208 28.13 -22.49 11.44
N GLU A 209 27.27 -22.20 12.42
CA GLU A 209 27.67 -21.59 13.72
C GLU A 209 28.71 -22.43 14.48
N ARG A 210 28.77 -23.74 14.21
CA ARG A 210 29.77 -24.64 14.78
C ARG A 210 31.09 -24.67 14.01
N ARG A 211 31.12 -24.19 12.77
CA ARG A 211 32.30 -24.22 11.87
C ARG A 211 32.96 -22.86 11.71
N ALA A 212 32.16 -21.82 11.49
CA ALA A 212 32.58 -20.43 11.54
C ALA A 212 32.20 -19.96 12.94
N GLY A 213 33.19 -19.79 13.83
CA GLY A 213 32.94 -19.38 15.21
C GLY A 213 31.95 -18.22 15.23
N GLY A 214 30.81 -18.42 15.87
CA GLY A 214 29.63 -17.54 15.79
C GLY A 214 29.80 -16.13 16.37
N ASP A 215 31.01 -15.58 16.40
CA ASP A 215 31.33 -14.25 16.93
C ASP A 215 31.54 -13.20 15.81
N ASP A 216 31.74 -13.63 14.56
CA ASP A 216 32.06 -12.72 13.44
C ASP A 216 30.82 -12.01 12.84
N GLU A 217 29.60 -12.51 13.06
CA GLU A 217 28.39 -12.01 12.37
C GLU A 217 27.64 -10.90 13.16
N ASP A 218 27.90 -10.78 14.46
CA ASP A 218 27.26 -9.84 15.40
C ASP A 218 27.95 -8.47 15.48
N GLU A 219 29.02 -8.27 14.70
CA GLU A 219 29.67 -6.97 14.55
C GLU A 219 28.82 -5.97 13.73
N SER A 220 27.77 -6.45 13.07
CA SER A 220 26.88 -5.61 12.29
C SER A 220 25.81 -4.95 13.18
N GLY A 221 26.03 -3.69 13.54
CA GLY A 221 25.00 -2.85 14.17
C GLY A 221 25.32 -2.39 15.59
N ARG A 222 24.34 -2.43 16.49
CA ARG A 222 24.42 -1.77 17.81
C ARG A 222 25.47 -2.42 18.73
N LEU A 223 25.61 -3.75 18.68
CA LEU A 223 26.60 -4.50 19.46
C LEU A 223 28.00 -4.31 18.91
N GLY A 224 28.22 -4.41 17.59
CA GLY A 224 29.53 -4.08 17.00
C GLY A 224 29.97 -2.63 17.22
N ARG A 225 29.04 -1.66 17.22
CA ARG A 225 29.35 -0.26 17.61
C ARG A 225 29.66 -0.12 19.10
N PHE A 226 29.10 -0.98 19.96
CA PHE A 226 29.40 -1.02 21.38
C PHE A 226 30.76 -1.66 21.63
N ARG A 227 31.02 -2.87 21.11
CA ARG A 227 32.33 -3.54 21.16
C ARG A 227 33.45 -2.65 20.60
N LYS A 228 33.22 -1.94 19.49
CA LYS A 228 34.21 -0.97 18.96
C LYS A 228 34.46 0.25 19.86
N ARG A 229 33.49 0.65 20.70
CA ARG A 229 33.61 1.80 21.60
C ARG A 229 34.07 1.44 23.01
N PHE A 230 33.76 0.23 23.46
CA PHE A 230 33.94 -0.20 24.86
C PHE A 230 34.71 -1.53 25.00
N GLY A 231 34.94 -2.25 23.90
CA GLY A 231 35.69 -3.52 23.91
C GLY A 231 37.18 -3.39 24.20
N GLY A 232 37.74 -2.19 24.00
CA GLY A 232 39.10 -1.89 24.46
C GLY A 232 39.27 -1.92 25.98
N ALA A 233 38.18 -1.85 26.77
CA ALA A 233 38.25 -1.96 28.22
C ALA A 233 38.39 -3.41 28.69
N GLU A 234 37.67 -4.35 28.07
CA GLU A 234 37.74 -5.79 28.39
C GLU A 234 39.03 -6.43 27.86
N ASP A 235 39.51 -6.02 26.68
CA ASP A 235 40.82 -6.43 26.16
C ASP A 235 41.99 -5.87 27.00
N ALA A 236 41.85 -4.70 27.62
CA ALA A 236 42.87 -4.14 28.52
C ALA A 236 42.98 -4.92 29.85
N VAL A 237 41.87 -5.44 30.39
CA VAL A 237 41.90 -6.31 31.59
C VAL A 237 42.34 -7.74 31.22
N ALA A 238 41.99 -8.24 30.02
CA ALA A 238 42.43 -9.53 29.53
C ALA A 238 43.95 -9.56 29.20
N ALA A 239 44.49 -8.47 28.63
CA ALA A 239 45.92 -8.30 28.32
C ALA A 239 46.82 -8.27 29.56
N GLU A 240 46.29 -7.98 30.76
CA GLU A 240 47.02 -8.10 32.03
C GLU A 240 47.07 -9.54 32.58
N SER A 241 46.28 -10.47 32.01
CA SER A 241 46.17 -11.86 32.48
C SER A 241 46.76 -12.92 31.52
N SER A 242 47.00 -12.59 30.25
CA SER A 242 47.70 -13.46 29.30
C SER A 242 48.74 -12.65 28.50
N GLY A 243 50.01 -12.81 28.86
CA GLY A 243 51.12 -12.12 28.20
C GLY A 243 51.39 -12.66 26.79
N ASP A 244 50.74 -12.09 25.78
CA ASP A 244 51.17 -12.19 24.38
C ASP A 244 51.17 -10.79 23.73
N LYS A 245 52.35 -10.35 23.28
CA LYS A 245 52.57 -9.05 22.65
C LYS A 245 52.48 -9.18 21.13
N GLY A 246 51.26 -9.11 20.59
CA GLY A 246 51.00 -8.98 19.16
C GLY A 246 50.51 -7.57 18.79
N ALA A 247 51.32 -6.84 18.04
CA ALA A 247 51.13 -5.42 17.75
C ALA A 247 50.00 -5.09 16.75
N LYS A 248 49.35 -3.94 17.03
CA LYS A 248 48.96 -2.81 16.14
C LYS A 248 47.46 -2.50 16.09
N GLY A 249 47.10 -1.31 16.57
CA GLY A 249 46.07 -0.52 15.90
C GLY A 249 45.35 0.59 16.67
N ARG A 250 45.93 1.80 16.58
CA ARG A 250 45.26 3.10 16.40
C ARG A 250 44.71 3.85 17.64
N ASN A 251 45.37 5.00 17.83
CA ASN A 251 44.89 6.25 18.43
C ASN A 251 44.52 6.22 19.92
N ALA A 252 45.55 6.19 20.78
CA ALA A 252 45.44 6.77 22.12
C ALA A 252 45.49 8.31 22.00
N PHE A 253 44.45 8.98 22.50
CA PHE A 253 44.30 10.45 22.52
C PHE A 253 45.39 11.04 23.44
N GLY A 254 46.36 11.75 22.86
CA GLY A 254 47.45 12.39 23.60
C GLY A 254 47.10 13.81 24.02
N GLU A 255 47.78 14.31 25.04
CA GLU A 255 47.63 15.64 25.66
C GLU A 255 47.77 16.82 24.68
N GLN A 256 48.32 16.57 23.48
CA GLN A 256 48.46 17.51 22.37
C GLN A 256 47.13 17.83 21.67
N ASP A 257 46.11 16.98 21.82
CA ASP A 257 44.76 17.17 21.23
C ASP A 257 43.85 18.07 22.10
N LEU A 258 44.37 18.63 23.20
CA LEU A 258 43.67 19.55 24.11
C LEU A 258 44.01 21.04 23.86
N ASP A 259 45.03 21.32 23.05
CA ASP A 259 45.50 22.70 22.82
C ASP A 259 44.47 23.54 22.03
N TRP A 260 43.65 22.89 21.19
CA TRP A 260 42.61 23.57 20.41
C TRP A 260 41.40 24.06 21.25
N MET A 261 41.24 23.58 22.49
CA MET A 261 40.17 24.03 23.40
C MET A 261 40.59 25.19 24.32
N SER A 262 41.88 25.54 24.36
CA SER A 262 42.41 26.54 25.29
C SER A 262 42.40 27.98 24.74
N VAL A 263 42.16 28.15 23.43
CA VAL A 263 42.21 29.47 22.78
C VAL A 263 40.86 29.82 22.15
N GLY A 264 40.00 30.52 22.91
CA GLY A 264 38.94 31.34 22.30
C GLY A 264 37.53 31.21 22.88
N GLY A 265 37.35 31.48 24.17
CA GLY A 265 36.03 31.83 24.71
C GLY A 265 35.67 33.27 24.34
N ARG A 266 34.77 33.49 23.38
CA ARG A 266 34.12 34.81 23.20
C ARG A 266 33.16 35.06 24.35
N GLU A 267 33.30 36.21 25.00
CA GLU A 267 32.40 36.71 26.03
C GLU A 267 30.95 36.79 25.52
N ALA A 268 30.02 36.20 26.26
CA ALA A 268 28.59 36.27 25.97
C ALA A 268 28.05 37.67 26.24
N ARG A 269 27.33 38.27 25.27
CA ARG A 269 26.63 39.55 25.46
C ARG A 269 25.59 39.44 26.59
N ALA A 270 25.60 40.42 27.50
CA ALA A 270 24.67 40.52 28.62
C ALA A 270 23.19 40.55 28.15
N GLY A 271 22.43 39.52 28.53
CA GLY A 271 20.98 39.45 28.35
C GLY A 271 20.23 40.32 29.37
N LYS A 272 19.10 40.89 28.96
CA LYS A 272 18.20 41.67 29.82
C LYS A 272 17.58 40.80 30.94
N PRO A 273 17.41 41.32 32.18
CA PRO A 273 16.88 40.52 33.27
C PRO A 273 15.38 40.24 33.12
N LEU A 274 15.01 38.97 33.35
CA LEU A 274 13.64 38.45 33.39
C LEU A 274 12.90 39.01 34.62
N ALA A 275 11.78 39.71 34.40
CA ALA A 275 10.92 40.18 35.48
C ALA A 275 10.12 39.02 36.09
N ASN A 276 10.35 38.75 37.38
CA ASN A 276 9.56 37.81 38.17
C ASN A 276 8.13 38.34 38.38
N LYS A 277 7.16 37.80 37.63
CA LYS A 277 5.73 38.04 37.89
C LYS A 277 5.26 37.13 39.02
N LYS A 278 5.26 37.67 40.25
CA LYS A 278 4.63 37.05 41.44
C LYS A 278 3.17 36.71 41.12
N GLY A 279 2.78 35.47 41.44
CA GLY A 279 1.40 35.01 41.37
C GLY A 279 0.50 35.77 42.34
N ALA A 280 -0.61 36.28 41.82
CA ALA A 280 -1.72 36.78 42.62
C ALA A 280 -2.90 35.80 42.49
N LYS A 281 -3.37 35.36 43.64
CA LYS A 281 -4.33 34.28 43.88
C LYS A 281 -5.72 34.90 44.09
N GLY A 282 -6.67 34.54 43.23
CA GLY A 282 -8.07 34.27 43.60
C GLY A 282 -9.11 35.38 43.66
N LYS A 283 -10.37 34.90 43.55
CA LYS A 283 -11.70 35.53 43.69
C LYS A 283 -12.19 36.24 42.40
N GLY A 284 -13.39 36.02 41.87
CA GLY A 284 -14.56 35.26 42.29
C GLY A 284 -15.77 35.81 41.52
N LYS A 285 -16.58 34.90 40.97
CA LYS A 285 -18.06 34.93 40.85
C LYS A 285 -18.75 36.29 40.60
N LYS A 286 -19.33 36.46 39.41
CA LYS A 286 -20.79 36.60 39.17
C LYS A 286 -21.07 36.58 37.68
#